data_AF-A0A645GWQ5-F1
#
_entry.id   AF-A0A645GWQ5-F1
#
_cell.length_a   1.000
_cell.length_b   1.000
_cell.length_c   1.000
_cell.angle_alpha   90.00
_cell.angle_beta   90.00
_cell.angle_gamma   90.00
#
_symmetry.space_group_name_H-M   'P 1'
#
loop_
_entity.id
_entity.type
_entity.pdbx_description
1 polymer ?
#
loop_
_entity_poly.entity_id
_entity_poly.type
_entity_poly.pdbx_seq_one_letter_code
_entity_poly.pdbx_strand_id
1 'polypeptide(L)'
;MGKFFLTTLLAVAEMERNTIIERTQNGKAIAKTKEGFKEGRPKAYTPKQLDHALSMLTINGGDKSYNEVAELQGISKSTLIRENNKRKMI
;
A
#
# COMPACT_ATOMS: atom_id res chain seq x y z
N MET A 1 -1.87 -45.96 -13.39
CA MET A 1 -3.24 -45.41 -13.31
C MET A 1 -3.39 -44.28 -12.28
N GLY A 2 -3.00 -44.44 -11.01
CA GLY A 2 -3.19 -43.39 -9.97
C GLY A 2 -2.57 -42.02 -10.29
N LYS A 3 -1.34 -41.98 -10.85
CA LYS A 3 -0.70 -40.73 -11.26
C LYS A 3 -1.49 -39.98 -12.35
N PHE A 4 -2.07 -40.70 -13.30
CA PHE A 4 -2.89 -40.11 -14.37
C PHE A 4 -4.14 -39.43 -13.79
N PHE A 5 -4.89 -40.15 -12.94
CA PHE A 5 -6.08 -39.59 -12.29
C PHE A 5 -5.75 -38.38 -11.40
N LEU A 6 -4.63 -38.43 -10.68
CA LEU A 6 -4.19 -37.29 -9.87
C LEU A 6 -3.88 -36.08 -10.76
N THR A 7 -3.14 -36.26 -11.85
CA THR A 7 -2.80 -35.17 -12.77
C THR A 7 -4.04 -34.59 -13.44
N THR A 8 -5.00 -35.40 -13.88
CA THR A 8 -6.23 -34.88 -14.50
C THR A 8 -7.08 -34.10 -13.49
N LEU A 9 -7.22 -34.58 -12.26
CA LEU A 9 -7.96 -33.87 -11.21
C LEU A 9 -7.27 -32.54 -10.84
N LEU A 10 -5.94 -32.52 -10.74
CA LEU A 10 -5.19 -31.28 -10.49
C LEU A 10 -5.33 -30.28 -11.63
N ALA A 11 -5.31 -30.74 -12.89
CA ALA A 11 -5.49 -29.87 -14.05
C ALA A 11 -6.87 -29.19 -14.05
N VAL A 12 -7.93 -29.92 -13.69
CA VAL A 12 -9.28 -29.34 -13.54
C VAL A 12 -9.32 -28.32 -12.40
N ALA A 13 -8.74 -28.65 -11.23
CA ALA A 13 -8.69 -27.74 -10.09
C ALA A 13 -7.92 -26.44 -10.39
N GLU A 14 -6.84 -26.52 -11.18
CA GLU A 14 -6.10 -25.35 -11.66
C GLU A 14 -6.92 -24.50 -12.63
N MET A 15 -7.61 -25.14 -13.59
CA MET A 15 -8.48 -24.44 -14.55
C MET A 15 -9.60 -23.66 -13.85
N GLU A 16 -10.24 -24.25 -12.84
CA GLU A 16 -11.27 -23.58 -12.03
C GLU A 16 -10.70 -22.39 -11.24
N ARG A 17 -9.52 -22.55 -10.64
CA ARG A 17 -8.82 -21.47 -9.95
C ARG A 17 -8.50 -20.31 -10.90
N ASN A 18 -7.99 -20.61 -12.09
CA ASN A 18 -7.64 -19.61 -13.09
C ASN A 18 -8.88 -18.85 -13.56
N THR A 19 -10.01 -19.54 -13.73
CA THR A 19 -11.30 -18.90 -14.07
C THR A 19 -11.72 -17.88 -13.01
N ILE A 20 -11.54 -18.18 -11.72
CA ILE A 20 -11.85 -17.25 -10.62
C ILE A 20 -10.89 -16.05 -10.64
N ILE A 21 -9.60 -16.30 -10.86
CA ILE A 21 -8.58 -15.25 -10.94
C ILE A 21 -8.89 -14.29 -12.09
N GLU A 22 -9.17 -14.79 -13.30
CA GLU A 22 -9.51 -13.95 -14.45
C GLU A 22 -10.75 -13.10 -14.19
N ARG A 23 -11.82 -13.69 -13.64
CA ARG A 23 -13.05 -12.95 -13.32
C ARG A 23 -12.80 -11.83 -12.32
N THR A 24 -12.03 -12.10 -11.25
CA THR A 24 -11.72 -11.08 -10.24
C THR A 24 -10.79 -9.99 -10.78
N GLN A 25 -9.81 -10.35 -11.62
CA GLN A 25 -8.92 -9.40 -12.28
C GLN A 25 -9.67 -8.50 -13.27
N ASN A 26 -10.58 -9.06 -14.07
CA ASN A 26 -11.43 -8.30 -14.98
C ASN A 26 -12.34 -7.33 -14.22
N GLY A 27 -13.00 -7.80 -13.16
CA GLY A 27 -13.82 -6.93 -12.30
C GLY A 27 -12.99 -5.80 -11.65
N LYS A 28 -11.77 -6.11 -11.22
CA LYS A 28 -10.83 -5.13 -10.66
C LYS A 28 -10.33 -4.13 -11.71
N ALA A 29 -10.10 -4.56 -12.95
CA ALA A 29 -9.73 -3.68 -14.06
C ALA A 29 -10.82 -2.66 -14.36
N ILE A 30 -12.09 -3.08 -14.31
CA ILE A 30 -13.24 -2.17 -14.42
C ILE A 30 -13.32 -1.24 -13.19
N ALA A 31 -13.08 -1.75 -11.98
CA ALA A 31 -13.09 -0.91 -10.79
C ALA A 31 -12.00 0.20 -10.85
N LYS A 32 -10.83 -0.10 -11.43
CA LYS A 32 -9.73 0.85 -11.63
C LYS A 32 -10.09 2.05 -12.49
N THR A 33 -11.07 1.92 -13.40
CA THR A 33 -11.49 3.05 -14.26
C THR A 33 -12.48 3.98 -13.58
N LYS A 34 -13.07 3.58 -12.44
CA LYS A 34 -14.05 4.39 -11.71
C LYS A 34 -13.36 5.51 -10.93
N GLU A 35 -13.99 6.68 -10.92
CA GLU A 35 -13.52 7.81 -10.14
C GLU A 35 -13.48 7.46 -8.63
N GLY A 36 -12.42 7.90 -7.95
CA GLY A 36 -12.23 7.65 -6.52
C GLY A 36 -11.72 6.25 -6.17
N PHE A 37 -11.50 5.37 -7.14
CA PHE A 37 -10.86 4.07 -6.89
C PHE A 37 -9.45 4.27 -6.31
N LYS A 38 -9.20 3.63 -5.16
CA LYS A 38 -7.89 3.59 -4.51
C LYS A 38 -7.52 2.15 -4.24
N GLU A 39 -6.32 1.78 -4.65
CA GLU A 39 -5.77 0.44 -4.44
C GLU A 39 -4.76 0.43 -3.29
N GLY A 40 -4.65 -0.72 -2.62
CA GLY A 40 -3.71 -0.94 -1.53
C GLY A 40 -4.24 -0.52 -0.17
N ARG A 41 -3.34 -0.50 0.81
CA ARG A 41 -3.68 -0.18 2.20
C ARG A 41 -4.10 1.29 2.32
N PRO A 42 -5.24 1.61 2.97
CA PRO A 42 -5.60 2.99 3.28
C PRO A 42 -4.49 3.71 4.05
N LYS A 43 -4.27 4.99 3.75
CA LYS A 43 -3.30 5.81 4.47
C LYS A 43 -3.76 5.95 5.92
N ALA A 44 -2.88 5.58 6.86
CA ALA A 44 -3.17 5.67 8.28
C ALA A 44 -3.21 7.13 8.79
N TYR A 45 -2.45 8.03 8.16
CA TYR A 45 -2.32 9.42 8.59
C TYR A 45 -2.93 10.38 7.58
N THR A 46 -3.59 11.41 8.09
CA THR A 46 -4.14 12.50 7.28
C THR A 46 -3.02 13.41 6.77
N PRO A 47 -3.24 14.15 5.65
CA PRO A 47 -2.28 15.13 5.17
C PRO A 47 -1.89 16.14 6.25
N LYS A 48 -2.87 16.66 7.00
CA LYS A 48 -2.65 17.63 8.08
C LYS A 48 -1.74 17.10 9.19
N GLN A 49 -1.90 15.84 9.59
CA GLN A 49 -1.02 15.22 10.59
C GLN A 49 0.42 15.11 10.09
N LEU A 50 0.59 14.74 8.81
CA LEU A 50 1.91 14.66 8.19
C LEU A 50 2.53 16.05 8.01
N ASP A 51 1.74 17.06 7.64
CA ASP A 51 2.19 18.44 7.51
C ASP A 51 2.69 18.99 8.85
N HIS A 52 1.90 18.80 9.91
CA HIS A 52 2.28 19.17 11.26
C HIS A 52 3.57 18.45 11.69
N ALA A 53 3.64 17.13 11.51
CA ALA A 53 4.82 16.34 11.86
C ALA A 53 6.08 16.78 11.10
N LEU A 54 5.97 17.05 9.80
CA LEU A 54 7.10 17.45 8.98
C LEU A 54 7.55 18.89 9.24
N SER A 55 6.65 19.79 9.63
CA SER A 55 7.00 21.17 9.98
C SER A 55 7.88 21.28 11.23
N MET A 56 7.77 20.32 12.15
CA MET A 56 8.61 20.28 13.36
C MET A 56 10.04 19.81 13.09
N LEU A 57 10.31 19.21 11.92
CA LEU A 57 11.64 18.67 11.63
C LEU A 57 12.63 19.81 11.38
N THR A 58 13.83 19.70 11.98
CA THR A 58 14.93 20.67 11.78
C THR A 58 15.26 20.91 10.33
N ILE A 59 15.28 19.84 9.52
CA ILE A 59 15.56 19.90 8.08
C ILE A 59 14.53 20.70 7.26
N ASN A 60 13.36 20.97 7.85
CA ASN A 60 12.24 21.69 7.24
C ASN A 60 12.00 23.05 7.93
N GLY A 61 12.93 23.52 8.76
CA GLY A 61 12.86 24.80 9.46
C GLY A 61 12.31 24.73 10.89
N GLY A 62 12.01 23.54 11.41
CA GLY A 62 11.62 23.32 12.81
C GLY A 62 12.81 23.14 13.76
N ASP A 63 12.56 22.59 14.94
CA ASP A 63 13.53 22.45 16.04
C ASP A 63 13.79 20.99 16.47
N LYS A 64 13.10 20.00 15.88
CA LYS A 64 13.13 18.60 16.35
C LYS A 64 13.74 17.62 15.36
N SER A 65 14.40 16.59 15.87
CA SER A 65 14.89 15.46 15.09
C SER A 65 13.77 14.49 14.72
N TYR A 66 14.05 13.60 13.77
CA TYR A 66 13.10 12.56 13.35
C TYR A 66 12.68 11.61 14.48
N ASN A 67 13.57 11.32 15.44
CA ASN A 67 13.24 10.43 16.55
C ASN A 67 12.27 11.11 17.51
N GLU A 68 12.53 12.38 17.84
CA GLU A 68 11.67 13.17 18.74
C GLU A 68 10.29 13.39 18.13
N VAL A 69 10.20 13.74 16.85
CA VAL A 69 8.88 13.89 16.17
C VAL A 69 8.13 12.56 16.14
N ALA A 70 8.84 11.43 15.95
CA ALA A 70 8.23 10.12 15.93
C ALA A 70 7.61 9.74 17.29
N GLU A 71 8.31 10.03 18.38
CA GLU A 71 7.82 9.83 19.75
C GLU A 71 6.64 10.75 20.06
N LEU A 72 6.73 12.04 19.67
CA LEU A 72 5.70 13.04 19.97
C LEU A 72 4.40 12.84 19.20
N GLN A 73 4.48 12.43 17.93
CA GLN A 73 3.31 12.31 17.04
C GLN A 73 2.82 10.86 16.89
N GLY A 74 3.54 9.88 17.44
CA GLY A 74 3.24 8.46 17.26
C GLY A 74 3.39 7.98 15.82
N ILE A 75 4.12 8.72 14.98
CA ILE A 75 4.35 8.39 13.57
C ILE A 75 5.74 7.76 13.46
N SER A 76 5.84 6.60 12.81
CA SER A 76 7.15 5.95 12.65
C SER A 76 8.15 6.86 11.92
N LYS A 77 9.40 6.86 12.38
CA LYS A 77 10.52 7.54 11.70
C LYS A 77 10.57 7.26 10.21
N SER A 78 10.38 5.99 9.83
CA SER A 78 10.36 5.56 8.42
C SER A 78 9.23 6.20 7.62
N THR A 79 8.07 6.46 8.24
CA THR A 79 6.95 7.15 7.60
C THR A 79 7.28 8.62 7.37
N LEU A 80 7.89 9.29 8.35
CA LEU A 80 8.34 10.69 8.23
C LEU A 80 9.39 10.84 7.12
N ILE A 81 10.42 10.00 7.09
CA ILE A 81 11.47 10.03 6.07
C ILE A 81 10.88 9.77 4.68
N ARG A 82 10.03 8.75 4.54
CA ARG A 82 9.39 8.41 3.25
C ARG A 82 8.55 9.55 2.72
N GLU A 83 7.73 10.17 3.58
CA GLU A 83 6.89 11.29 3.16
C GLU A 83 7.73 12.54 2.84
N ASN A 84 8.76 12.83 3.62
CA ASN A 84 9.67 13.94 3.36
C ASN A 84 10.41 13.79 2.02
N ASN A 85 10.94 12.59 1.73
CA ASN A 85 11.61 12.31 0.45
C ASN A 85 10.63 12.41 -0.72
N LYS A 86 9.41 11.89 -0.54
CA LYS A 86 8.35 12.00 -1.55
C LYS A 86 8.04 13.45 -1.91
N ARG A 87 8.02 14.36 -0.93
CA ARG A 87 7.76 15.79 -1.14
C ARG A 87 8.94 16.53 -1.78
N LYS A 88 10.18 16.05 -1.59
CA LYS A 88 11.38 16.62 -2.24
C LYS A 88 11.55 16.21 -3.70
N MET A 89 10.93 15.10 -4.11
CA MET A 89 11.00 14.60 -5.50
C MET A 89 9.93 15.19 -6.42
N ILE A 90 9.00 15.99 -5.88
CA ILE A 90 8.00 16.76 -6.62
C ILE A 90 8.57 18.16 -6.82
#